data_AF-W7QQC1-F1
#
_entry.id   AF-W7QQC1-F1
#
_cell.length_a   1.000
_cell.length_b   1.000
_cell.length_c   1.000
_cell.angle_alpha   90.00
_cell.angle_beta   90.00
_cell.angle_gamma   90.00
#
_symmetry.space_group_name_H-M   'P 1'
#
loop_
_entity.id
_entity.type
_entity.pdbx_description
1 polymer ?
#
loop_
_entity_poly.entity_id
_entity_poly.type
_entity_poly.pdbx_seq_one_letter_code
_entity_poly.pdbx_strand_id
1 'polypeptide(L)'
;MSKTIFSRLISWLTVMLLLVAWYTPARAQQVMPIPDPIADQAFLLNGWRADRPNLLVFKDPFCPYCIKVIPKLDKLVGYNIYLFWAPILGSASKQRSSEFFQCQRPVSEAILAAVEQRQKPQCNGALRSDLMAQNTQYVDAYQINSVPSFYLQGQKVALAQLLKYQQSTAASVFGVKPDWQRFTQLQQLPAWQAKNLILLIAEQDAGKTTELLKRYQPEYVIADTSVLVKNPQLLGCRQSTDECFQQKIQQYQTQQQLFMLMFADSLHLSRSSVIERNGTHMYL
;
A
#
# COMPACT_ATOMS: atom_id res chain seq x y z
N MET A 1 -17.98 -65.79 -34.60
CA MET A 1 -18.43 -64.41 -34.31
C MET A 1 -17.71 -63.90 -33.07
N SER A 2 -17.42 -62.60 -32.97
CA SER A 2 -16.97 -61.92 -31.72
C SER A 2 -15.46 -61.88 -31.39
N LYS A 3 -14.63 -61.33 -32.29
CA LYS A 3 -13.32 -60.73 -31.88
C LYS A 3 -13.07 -59.34 -32.47
N THR A 4 -13.65 -59.04 -33.64
CA THR A 4 -13.50 -57.75 -34.32
C THR A 4 -14.36 -56.61 -33.76
N ILE A 5 -15.45 -56.92 -33.05
CA ILE A 5 -16.36 -55.91 -32.49
C ILE A 5 -15.78 -55.30 -31.20
N PHE A 6 -15.10 -56.10 -30.38
CA PHE A 6 -14.57 -55.65 -29.08
C PHE A 6 -13.39 -54.67 -29.22
N SER A 7 -12.55 -54.85 -30.25
CA SER A 7 -11.43 -53.95 -30.55
C SER A 7 -11.87 -52.54 -30.98
N ARG A 8 -12.99 -52.43 -31.71
CA ARG A 8 -13.51 -51.12 -32.14
C ARG A 8 -14.12 -50.31 -30.99
N LEU A 9 -14.75 -50.97 -30.02
CA LEU A 9 -15.32 -50.30 -28.84
C LEU A 9 -14.25 -49.66 -27.93
N ILE A 10 -13.12 -50.32 -27.75
CA ILE A 10 -12.01 -49.80 -26.92
C ILE A 10 -11.34 -48.58 -27.57
N SER A 11 -11.26 -48.56 -28.90
CA SER A 11 -10.68 -47.43 -29.64
C SER A 11 -11.57 -46.19 -29.62
N TRP A 12 -12.91 -46.34 -29.59
CA TRP A 12 -13.82 -45.21 -29.49
C TRP A 12 -13.87 -44.62 -28.07
N LEU A 13 -13.78 -45.47 -27.04
CA LEU A 13 -13.69 -45.03 -25.64
C LEU A 13 -12.41 -44.25 -25.34
N THR A 14 -11.28 -44.62 -25.94
CA THR A 14 -10.01 -43.90 -25.77
C THR A 14 -10.00 -42.54 -26.49
N VAL A 15 -10.61 -42.44 -27.68
CA VAL A 15 -10.76 -41.14 -28.38
C VAL A 15 -11.73 -40.21 -27.64
N MET A 16 -12.81 -40.74 -27.05
CA MET A 16 -13.76 -39.93 -26.29
C MET A 16 -13.17 -39.41 -24.97
N LEU A 17 -12.34 -40.21 -24.27
CA LEU A 17 -11.66 -39.74 -23.05
C LEU A 17 -10.63 -38.64 -23.33
N LEU A 18 -9.95 -38.69 -24.48
CA LEU A 18 -8.98 -37.65 -24.87
C LEU A 18 -9.66 -36.33 -25.26
N LEU A 19 -10.88 -36.37 -25.81
CA LEU A 19 -11.64 -35.14 -26.15
C LEU A 19 -12.22 -34.43 -24.92
N VAL A 20 -12.59 -35.16 -23.86
CA VAL A 20 -13.15 -34.55 -22.62
C VAL A 20 -12.07 -33.83 -21.80
N ALA A 21 -10.80 -34.24 -21.88
CA ALA A 21 -9.71 -33.61 -21.14
C ALA A 21 -9.36 -32.17 -21.60
N TRP A 22 -9.88 -31.73 -22.75
CA TRP A 22 -9.55 -30.43 -23.36
C TRP A 22 -10.64 -29.36 -23.14
N TYR A 23 -11.75 -29.71 -22.48
CA TYR A 23 -12.83 -28.78 -22.13
C TYR A 23 -12.84 -28.43 -20.64
N THR A 24 -11.68 -28.17 -20.04
CA THR A 24 -11.67 -27.44 -18.77
C THR A 24 -11.90 -25.96 -19.11
N PRO A 25 -13.07 -25.38 -18.76
CA PRO A 25 -13.24 -23.95 -18.91
C PRO A 25 -12.16 -23.30 -18.06
N ALA A 26 -11.33 -22.47 -18.69
CA ALA A 26 -10.40 -21.61 -17.99
C ALA A 26 -11.24 -20.80 -16.99
N ARG A 27 -11.13 -21.11 -15.70
CA ARG A 27 -11.75 -20.28 -14.65
C ARG A 27 -11.13 -18.90 -14.81
N ALA A 28 -11.92 -17.95 -15.32
CA ALA A 28 -11.57 -16.56 -15.25
C ALA A 28 -11.25 -16.25 -13.80
N GLN A 29 -9.98 -15.96 -13.53
CA GLN A 29 -9.50 -15.65 -12.20
C GLN A 29 -10.14 -14.32 -11.83
N GLN A 30 -11.23 -14.36 -11.04
CA GLN A 30 -11.91 -13.16 -10.58
C GLN A 30 -10.90 -12.33 -9.78
N VAL A 31 -10.51 -11.19 -10.34
CA VAL A 31 -9.67 -10.21 -9.67
C VAL A 31 -10.47 -9.70 -8.49
N MET A 32 -9.96 -9.90 -7.28
CA MET A 32 -10.65 -9.43 -6.08
C MET A 32 -10.71 -7.90 -6.08
N PRO A 33 -11.88 -7.30 -5.79
CA PRO A 33 -12.06 -5.86 -5.90
C PRO A 33 -11.17 -5.12 -4.91
N ILE A 34 -10.42 -4.13 -5.39
CA ILE A 34 -9.62 -3.24 -4.57
C ILE A 34 -10.45 -1.97 -4.30
N PRO A 35 -10.57 -1.52 -3.03
CA PRO A 35 -11.35 -0.33 -2.70
C PRO A 35 -10.88 0.93 -3.40
N ASP A 36 -11.85 1.68 -3.92
CA ASP A 36 -11.67 3.01 -4.48
C ASP A 36 -11.70 4.08 -3.37
N PRO A 37 -10.79 5.07 -3.38
CA PRO A 37 -10.73 6.12 -2.36
C PRO A 37 -12.00 6.96 -2.22
N ILE A 38 -12.76 7.12 -3.29
CA ILE A 38 -13.95 7.98 -3.33
C ILE A 38 -15.20 7.14 -3.11
N ALA A 39 -15.38 6.07 -3.91
CA ALA A 39 -16.58 5.26 -3.85
C ALA A 39 -16.70 4.44 -2.55
N ASP A 40 -15.57 3.98 -1.99
CA ASP A 40 -15.55 3.16 -0.77
C ASP A 40 -15.18 3.95 0.51
N GLN A 41 -15.20 5.29 0.44
CA GLN A 41 -14.76 6.17 1.54
C GLN A 41 -15.51 5.90 2.86
N ALA A 42 -16.77 5.44 2.79
CA ALA A 42 -17.58 5.11 3.96
C ALA A 42 -17.00 3.97 4.82
N PHE A 43 -16.21 3.07 4.23
CA PHE A 43 -15.57 1.92 4.88
C PHE A 43 -14.15 2.19 5.35
N LEU A 44 -13.58 3.31 4.90
CA LEU A 44 -12.25 3.70 5.27
C LEU A 44 -12.23 4.11 6.74
N LEU A 45 -11.43 3.43 7.54
CA LEU A 45 -11.32 3.65 8.99
C LEU A 45 -10.41 4.85 9.31
N ASN A 46 -9.36 5.06 8.50
CA ASN A 46 -8.42 6.16 8.65
C ASN A 46 -8.54 7.18 7.50
N GLY A 47 -7.73 8.23 7.47
CA GLY A 47 -7.66 9.11 6.31
C GLY A 47 -6.97 8.41 5.13
N TRP A 48 -7.49 8.59 3.91
CA TRP A 48 -6.90 7.98 2.72
C TRP A 48 -5.61 8.70 2.33
N ARG A 49 -4.59 7.93 1.91
CA ARG A 49 -3.38 8.49 1.34
C ARG A 49 -2.86 7.65 0.17
N ALA A 50 -2.44 8.34 -0.89
CA ALA A 50 -1.95 7.72 -2.11
C ALA A 50 -0.68 6.86 -1.91
N ASP A 51 0.15 7.20 -0.92
CA ASP A 51 1.42 6.53 -0.61
C ASP A 51 1.28 5.24 0.21
N ARG A 52 0.05 4.88 0.62
CA ARG A 52 -0.23 3.73 1.47
C ARG A 52 -0.97 2.64 0.69
N PRO A 53 -0.56 1.36 0.83
CA PRO A 53 -1.31 0.29 0.22
C PRO A 53 -2.65 0.07 0.94
N ASN A 54 -3.64 -0.39 0.18
CA ASN A 54 -4.97 -0.71 0.69
C ASN A 54 -4.93 -2.01 1.49
N LEU A 55 -5.37 -1.94 2.74
CA LEU A 55 -5.56 -3.07 3.63
C LEU A 55 -7.05 -3.23 3.92
N LEU A 56 -7.62 -4.33 3.47
CA LEU A 56 -8.99 -4.69 3.80
C LEU A 56 -9.01 -5.53 5.07
N VAL A 57 -9.91 -5.20 5.98
CA VAL A 57 -10.09 -5.87 7.26
C VAL A 57 -11.53 -6.31 7.37
N PHE A 58 -11.74 -7.62 7.46
CA PHE A 58 -13.07 -8.20 7.62
C PHE A 58 -13.28 -8.59 9.08
N LYS A 59 -14.35 -8.10 9.69
CA LYS A 59 -14.65 -8.33 11.12
C LYS A 59 -16.11 -8.70 11.33
N ASP A 60 -16.34 -9.53 12.35
CA ASP A 60 -17.68 -9.76 12.92
C ASP A 60 -17.77 -9.02 14.26
N PRO A 61 -18.87 -8.31 14.55
CA PRO A 61 -19.01 -7.54 15.79
C PRO A 61 -19.02 -8.39 17.07
N PHE A 62 -19.36 -9.67 17.00
CA PHE A 62 -19.37 -10.57 18.17
C PHE A 62 -18.13 -11.45 18.26
N CYS A 63 -17.22 -11.41 17.29
CA CYS A 63 -16.02 -12.25 17.31
C CYS A 63 -15.03 -11.76 18.38
N PRO A 64 -14.69 -12.58 19.40
CA PRO A 64 -13.76 -12.18 20.45
C PRO A 64 -12.36 -11.85 19.92
N TYR A 65 -11.90 -12.56 18.88
CA TYR A 65 -10.63 -12.26 18.22
C TYR A 65 -10.68 -10.96 17.42
N CYS A 66 -11.84 -10.62 16.83
CA CYS A 66 -12.03 -9.33 16.19
C CYS A 66 -11.89 -8.20 17.21
N ILE A 67 -12.55 -8.32 18.37
CA ILE A 67 -12.46 -7.33 19.44
C ILE A 67 -11.00 -7.13 19.90
N LYS A 68 -10.28 -8.22 20.20
CA LYS A 68 -8.86 -8.17 20.62
C LYS A 68 -7.91 -7.51 19.61
N VAL A 69 -8.32 -7.41 18.35
CA VAL A 69 -7.52 -6.86 17.26
C VAL A 69 -7.77 -5.38 17.03
N ILE A 70 -8.90 -4.82 17.48
CA ILE A 70 -9.23 -3.40 17.29
C ILE A 70 -8.08 -2.47 17.73
N PRO A 71 -7.50 -2.59 18.95
CA PRO A 71 -6.43 -1.67 19.36
C PRO A 71 -5.10 -1.93 18.62
N LYS A 72 -5.01 -3.02 17.84
CA LYS A 72 -3.85 -3.29 16.97
C LYS A 72 -4.00 -2.64 15.60
N LEU A 73 -5.21 -2.23 15.19
CA LEU A 73 -5.43 -1.51 13.93
C LEU A 73 -4.77 -0.14 13.96
N ASP A 74 -4.72 0.51 15.13
CA ASP A 74 -4.02 1.79 15.32
C ASP A 74 -2.51 1.65 15.09
N LYS A 75 -1.97 0.44 15.23
CA LYS A 75 -0.56 0.11 14.94
C LYS A 75 -0.31 -0.23 13.48
N LEU A 76 -1.31 -0.06 12.60
CA LEU A 76 -1.23 -0.31 11.16
C LEU A 76 -1.23 1.01 10.37
N VAL A 77 -0.57 2.05 10.89
CA VAL A 77 -0.60 3.41 10.35
C VAL A 77 -0.10 3.52 8.91
N GLY A 78 0.81 2.67 8.47
CA GLY A 78 1.28 2.58 7.08
C GLY A 78 0.30 2.05 6.03
N TYR A 79 -0.98 1.80 6.35
CA TYR A 79 -1.98 1.27 5.41
C TYR A 79 -3.22 2.17 5.30
N ASN A 80 -3.93 2.15 4.17
CA ASN A 80 -5.30 2.64 4.06
C ASN A 80 -6.23 1.52 4.50
N ILE A 81 -6.84 1.64 5.68
CA ILE A 81 -7.57 0.55 6.31
C ILE A 81 -9.04 0.66 5.91
N TYR A 82 -9.50 -0.25 5.07
CA TYR A 82 -10.91 -0.41 4.75
C TYR A 82 -11.48 -1.54 5.60
N LEU A 83 -12.50 -1.25 6.39
CA LEU A 83 -13.12 -2.22 7.25
C LEU A 83 -14.48 -2.63 6.68
N PHE A 84 -14.67 -3.92 6.51
CA PHE A 84 -15.93 -4.50 6.09
C PHE A 84 -16.48 -5.42 7.18
N TRP A 85 -17.77 -5.29 7.45
CA TRP A 85 -18.45 -6.11 8.44
C TRP A 85 -18.87 -7.43 7.79
N ALA A 86 -18.27 -8.53 8.23
CA ALA A 86 -18.56 -9.89 7.79
C ALA A 86 -19.28 -10.65 8.93
N PRO A 87 -20.63 -10.54 9.02
CA PRO A 87 -21.42 -11.10 10.12
C PRO A 87 -21.63 -12.63 9.97
N ILE A 88 -20.55 -13.39 10.04
CA ILE A 88 -20.53 -14.83 9.81
C ILE A 88 -20.87 -15.66 11.06
N LEU A 89 -20.99 -15.04 12.25
CA LEU A 89 -21.27 -15.73 13.51
C LEU A 89 -22.76 -15.85 13.85
N GLY A 90 -23.66 -15.54 12.92
CA GLY A 90 -25.09 -15.81 13.03
C GLY A 90 -25.98 -14.57 13.05
N SER A 91 -27.23 -14.75 13.46
CA SER A 91 -28.29 -13.72 13.38
C SER A 91 -27.96 -12.47 14.20
N ALA A 92 -27.42 -12.63 15.41
CA ALA A 92 -27.01 -11.50 16.25
C ALA A 92 -25.98 -10.62 15.53
N SER A 93 -24.95 -11.23 14.91
CA SER A 93 -23.95 -10.50 14.13
C SER A 93 -24.55 -9.77 12.94
N LYS A 94 -25.49 -10.39 12.23
CA LYS A 94 -26.19 -9.75 11.10
C LYS A 94 -27.00 -8.55 11.56
N GLN A 95 -27.74 -8.69 12.66
CA GLN A 95 -28.51 -7.60 13.25
C GLN A 95 -27.59 -6.45 13.67
N ARG A 96 -26.53 -6.74 14.44
CA ARG A 96 -25.58 -5.71 14.90
C ARG A 96 -24.85 -5.02 13.74
N SER A 97 -24.47 -5.78 12.71
CA SER A 97 -23.89 -5.21 11.49
C SER A 97 -24.87 -4.25 10.81
N SER A 98 -26.14 -4.62 10.66
CA SER A 98 -27.18 -3.75 10.09
C SER A 98 -27.38 -2.45 10.89
N GLU A 99 -27.26 -2.50 12.22
CA GLU A 99 -27.30 -1.29 13.07
C GLU A 99 -26.16 -0.31 12.74
N PHE A 100 -24.98 -0.78 12.31
CA PHE A 100 -23.89 0.09 11.88
C PHE A 100 -24.23 0.87 10.61
N PHE A 101 -25.02 0.30 9.71
CA PHE A 101 -25.47 0.96 8.49
C PHE A 101 -26.62 1.97 8.72
N GLN A 102 -27.03 2.18 9.98
CA GLN A 102 -27.91 3.28 10.39
C GLN A 102 -27.11 4.51 10.86
N CYS A 103 -25.79 4.38 10.98
CA CYS A 103 -24.89 5.47 11.34
C CYS A 103 -24.53 6.30 10.09
N GLN A 104 -24.13 7.56 10.27
CA GLN A 104 -23.64 8.40 9.17
C GLN A 104 -22.46 7.75 8.43
N ARG A 105 -21.60 7.03 9.17
CA ARG A 105 -20.55 6.17 8.64
C ARG A 105 -20.67 4.79 9.29
N PRO A 106 -20.70 3.69 8.52
CA PRO A 106 -20.78 2.33 9.06
C PRO A 106 -19.47 1.87 9.71
N VAL A 107 -18.39 2.62 9.53
CA VAL A 107 -17.08 2.40 10.13
C VAL A 107 -16.58 3.70 10.73
N SER A 108 -16.29 3.69 12.02
CA SER A 108 -15.69 4.81 12.76
C SER A 108 -15.07 4.31 14.06
N GLU A 109 -14.19 5.13 14.66
CA GLU A 109 -13.65 4.85 16.00
C GLU A 109 -14.75 4.65 17.04
N ALA A 110 -15.83 5.45 16.98
CA ALA A 110 -16.96 5.32 17.89
C ALA A 110 -17.68 3.97 17.76
N ILE A 111 -17.85 3.46 16.54
CA ILE A 111 -18.43 2.12 16.31
C ILE A 111 -17.49 1.03 16.80
N LEU A 112 -16.19 1.16 16.54
CA LEU A 112 -15.19 0.19 17.02
C LEU A 112 -15.14 0.16 18.55
N ALA A 113 -15.15 1.32 19.21
CA ALA A 113 -15.21 1.41 20.66
C ALA A 113 -16.49 0.78 21.23
N ALA A 114 -17.65 1.00 20.59
CA ALA A 114 -18.90 0.34 20.97
C ALA A 114 -18.78 -1.20 20.84
N VAL A 115 -18.15 -1.70 19.77
CA VAL A 115 -17.89 -3.13 19.58
C VAL A 115 -16.95 -3.69 20.65
N GLU A 116 -15.86 -2.98 20.97
CA GLU A 116 -14.94 -3.37 22.05
C GLU A 116 -15.64 -3.48 23.41
N GLN A 117 -16.48 -2.50 23.71
CA GLN A 117 -17.27 -2.43 24.94
C GLN A 117 -18.51 -3.34 24.92
N ARG A 118 -18.75 -4.04 23.80
CA ARG A 118 -19.95 -4.88 23.55
C ARG A 118 -21.26 -4.11 23.66
N GLN A 119 -21.22 -2.80 23.45
CA GLN A 119 -22.36 -1.91 23.48
C GLN A 119 -22.93 -1.69 22.09
N LYS A 120 -24.19 -1.29 22.02
CA LYS A 120 -24.83 -0.88 20.76
C LYS A 120 -24.38 0.55 20.43
N PRO A 121 -23.94 0.86 19.19
CA PRO A 121 -23.62 2.22 18.82
C PRO A 121 -24.89 3.08 18.74
N GLN A 122 -24.73 4.35 19.09
CA GLN A 122 -25.79 5.35 19.06
C GLN A 122 -26.02 5.81 17.62
N CYS A 123 -26.83 5.06 16.87
CA CYS A 123 -27.14 5.34 15.47
C CYS A 123 -28.64 5.47 15.29
N ASN A 124 -29.08 6.66 14.89
CA ASN A 124 -30.50 7.04 14.82
C ASN A 124 -30.95 7.33 13.38
N GLY A 125 -30.11 7.02 12.39
CA GLY A 125 -30.41 7.25 10.97
C GLY A 125 -31.24 6.12 10.35
N ALA A 126 -31.78 6.39 9.16
CA ALA A 126 -32.36 5.35 8.32
C ALA A 126 -31.27 4.38 7.83
N LEU A 127 -31.66 3.13 7.57
CA LEU A 127 -30.75 2.11 7.03
C LEU A 127 -30.22 2.54 5.65
N ARG A 128 -28.91 2.64 5.53
CA ARG A 128 -28.19 2.88 4.27
C ARG A 128 -28.02 1.58 3.49
N SER A 129 -29.06 1.19 2.76
CA SER A 129 -29.09 -0.06 1.98
C SER A 129 -28.04 -0.11 0.87
N ASP A 130 -27.67 1.04 0.32
CA ASP A 130 -26.58 1.23 -0.65
C ASP A 130 -25.23 0.78 -0.07
N LEU A 131 -24.86 1.32 1.09
CA LEU A 131 -23.62 0.96 1.78
C LEU A 131 -23.68 -0.49 2.28
N MET A 132 -24.83 -0.96 2.74
CA MET A 132 -24.97 -2.35 3.17
C MET A 132 -24.75 -3.33 2.00
N ALA A 133 -25.29 -3.02 0.81
CA ALA A 133 -25.06 -3.81 -0.40
C ALA A 133 -23.59 -3.78 -0.83
N GLN A 134 -22.95 -2.61 -0.80
CA GLN A 134 -21.52 -2.45 -1.09
C GLN A 134 -20.64 -3.27 -0.13
N ASN A 135 -20.95 -3.25 1.17
CA ASN A 135 -20.26 -4.10 2.14
C ASN A 135 -20.40 -5.59 1.80
N THR A 136 -21.62 -6.05 1.51
CA THR A 136 -21.90 -7.44 1.14
C THR A 136 -21.12 -7.84 -0.12
N GLN A 137 -21.01 -6.96 -1.11
CA GLN A 137 -20.22 -7.22 -2.32
C GLN A 137 -18.76 -7.56 -1.98
N TYR A 138 -18.10 -6.83 -1.09
CA TYR A 138 -16.73 -7.16 -0.67
C TYR A 138 -16.65 -8.45 0.13
N VAL A 139 -17.60 -8.68 1.05
CA VAL A 139 -17.64 -9.91 1.86
C VAL A 139 -17.79 -11.15 0.97
N ASP A 140 -18.67 -11.06 -0.03
CA ASP A 140 -18.95 -12.15 -0.97
C ASP A 140 -17.80 -12.35 -1.96
N ALA A 141 -17.24 -11.26 -2.52
CA ALA A 141 -16.13 -11.33 -3.46
C ALA A 141 -14.86 -11.95 -2.84
N TYR A 142 -14.60 -11.66 -1.56
CA TYR A 142 -13.48 -12.24 -0.82
C TYR A 142 -13.81 -13.58 -0.15
N GLN A 143 -15.03 -14.08 -0.30
CA GLN A 143 -15.51 -15.36 0.23
C GLN A 143 -15.16 -15.54 1.71
N ILE A 144 -15.47 -14.53 2.52
CA ILE A 144 -15.03 -14.49 3.93
C ILE A 144 -15.69 -15.60 4.74
N ASN A 145 -14.88 -16.58 5.14
CA ASN A 145 -15.30 -17.71 5.98
C ASN A 145 -14.66 -17.70 7.38
N SER A 146 -13.77 -16.75 7.66
CA SER A 146 -13.14 -16.59 8.97
C SER A 146 -12.92 -15.12 9.28
N VAL A 147 -13.04 -14.73 10.55
CA VAL A 147 -12.77 -13.37 11.03
C VAL A 147 -11.94 -13.38 12.33
N PRO A 148 -11.07 -12.39 12.57
CA PRO A 148 -10.71 -11.31 11.64
C PRO A 148 -9.90 -11.86 10.46
N SER A 149 -10.12 -11.30 9.27
CA SER A 149 -9.33 -11.59 8.07
C SER A 149 -8.76 -10.30 7.50
N PHE A 150 -7.55 -10.40 6.95
CA PHE A 150 -6.80 -9.26 6.43
C PHE A 150 -6.36 -9.56 5.01
N TYR A 151 -6.54 -8.57 4.12
CA TYR A 151 -6.11 -8.67 2.74
C TYR A 151 -5.34 -7.41 2.34
N LEU A 152 -4.07 -7.59 1.96
CA LEU A 152 -3.22 -6.52 1.45
C LEU A 152 -3.21 -6.60 -0.08
N GLN A 153 -3.75 -5.59 -0.76
CA GLN A 153 -3.84 -5.57 -2.23
C GLN A 153 -4.45 -6.86 -2.83
N GLY A 154 -5.50 -7.38 -2.18
CA GLY A 154 -6.14 -8.62 -2.61
C GLY A 154 -5.38 -9.90 -2.22
N GLN A 155 -4.34 -9.85 -1.39
CA GLN A 155 -3.69 -11.07 -0.89
C GLN A 155 -3.97 -11.27 0.59
N LYS A 156 -4.42 -12.48 0.98
CA LYS A 156 -4.66 -12.80 2.38
C LYS A 156 -3.34 -12.76 3.15
N VAL A 157 -3.31 -12.02 4.25
CA VAL A 157 -2.11 -11.83 5.07
C VAL A 157 -2.41 -12.02 6.54
N ALA A 158 -1.41 -12.42 7.32
CA ALA A 158 -1.55 -12.53 8.76
C ALA A 158 -1.35 -11.16 9.44
N LEU A 159 -2.11 -10.88 10.51
CA LEU A 159 -1.89 -9.68 11.32
C LEU A 159 -0.46 -9.59 11.86
N ALA A 160 0.12 -10.72 12.30
CA ALA A 160 1.50 -10.74 12.76
C ALA A 160 2.49 -10.33 11.66
N GLN A 161 2.23 -10.69 10.40
CA GLN A 161 3.04 -10.27 9.26
C GLN A 161 2.88 -8.76 8.99
N LEU A 162 1.65 -8.24 9.03
CA LEU A 162 1.38 -6.81 8.90
C LEU A 162 2.06 -5.97 9.98
N LEU A 163 1.94 -6.43 11.24
CA LEU A 163 2.61 -5.82 12.38
C LEU A 163 4.14 -5.97 12.26
N LYS A 164 4.64 -7.12 11.80
CA LYS A 164 6.08 -7.29 11.53
C LYS A 164 6.56 -6.36 10.43
N TYR A 165 5.79 -6.09 9.37
CA TYR A 165 6.18 -5.11 8.36
C TYR A 165 6.23 -3.67 8.91
N GLN A 166 5.35 -3.35 9.86
CA GLN A 166 5.36 -2.06 10.56
C GLN A 166 6.48 -1.97 11.62
N GLN A 167 6.75 -3.07 12.32
CA GLN A 167 7.75 -3.20 13.37
C GLN A 167 9.14 -3.54 12.84
N SER A 168 9.26 -4.00 11.59
CA SER A 168 10.50 -4.10 10.83
C SER A 168 10.90 -2.70 10.38
N THR A 169 11.13 -1.85 11.37
CA THR A 169 11.97 -0.65 11.30
C THR A 169 13.46 -1.02 11.26
N ALA A 170 13.81 -2.32 11.22
CA ALA A 170 15.18 -2.79 11.04
C ALA A 170 15.24 -4.00 10.09
N ALA A 171 15.12 -3.75 8.78
CA ALA A 171 15.87 -4.42 7.72
C ALA A 171 15.49 -3.82 6.36
N SER A 172 16.32 -2.89 5.90
CA SER A 172 16.48 -2.60 4.47
C SER A 172 17.96 -2.31 4.23
N VAL A 173 18.70 -3.34 3.80
CA VAL A 173 20.05 -3.20 3.27
C VAL A 173 19.94 -3.24 1.74
N PHE A 174 19.54 -2.10 1.18
CA PHE A 174 19.86 -1.52 -0.14
C PHE A 174 19.52 -0.01 -0.15
N GLY A 175 19.52 0.61 1.03
CA GLY A 175 19.73 2.05 1.20
C GLY A 175 18.56 3.01 1.02
N VAL A 176 17.47 2.71 0.30
CA VAL A 176 16.32 3.63 0.23
C VAL A 176 14.98 2.92 0.40
N LYS A 177 14.32 3.23 1.51
CA LYS A 177 12.90 3.02 1.77
C LYS A 177 12.36 4.41 2.15
N PRO A 178 11.49 5.07 1.36
CA PRO A 178 10.93 6.37 1.73
C PRO A 178 10.20 6.23 3.08
N ASP A 179 10.69 6.91 4.11
CA ASP A 179 10.05 6.93 5.41
C ASP A 179 8.92 7.99 5.40
N TRP A 180 7.77 7.60 4.87
CA TRP A 180 6.57 8.43 4.84
C TRP A 180 6.06 8.78 6.24
N GLN A 181 6.39 7.98 7.25
CA GLN A 181 6.01 8.22 8.64
C GLN A 181 6.89 9.31 9.26
N ARG A 182 8.18 9.39 8.93
CA ARG A 182 9.05 10.53 9.23
C ARG A 182 8.60 11.81 8.51
N PHE A 183 8.12 11.73 7.27
CA PHE A 183 7.50 12.88 6.57
C PHE A 183 6.21 13.40 7.23
N THR A 184 5.40 12.50 7.79
CA THR A 184 4.12 12.86 8.42
C THR A 184 4.28 13.26 9.89
N GLN A 185 5.29 12.74 10.57
CA GLN A 185 5.63 13.12 11.95
C GLN A 185 6.52 14.37 12.03
N LEU A 186 7.17 14.77 10.92
CA LEU A 186 7.76 16.10 10.75
C LEU A 186 6.71 17.19 10.46
N GLN A 187 5.43 16.85 10.26
CA GLN A 187 4.31 17.81 10.27
C GLN A 187 3.86 18.20 11.69
N GLN A 188 4.70 17.99 12.70
CA GLN A 188 4.46 18.50 14.06
C GLN A 188 5.42 19.61 14.50
N LEU A 189 6.06 20.28 13.52
CA LEU A 189 6.58 21.63 13.71
C LEU A 189 6.17 22.48 12.50
N PRO A 190 5.92 23.79 12.67
CA PRO A 190 5.42 24.65 11.60
C PRO A 190 6.38 24.58 10.40
N ALA A 191 5.84 24.72 9.19
CA ALA A 191 6.49 24.59 7.88
C ALA A 191 7.68 25.56 7.59
N TRP A 192 8.56 25.82 8.57
CA TRP A 192 9.40 27.02 8.64
C TRP A 192 10.92 26.78 8.65
N GLN A 193 11.47 25.60 8.28
CA GLN A 193 12.94 25.42 8.32
C GLN A 193 13.64 24.75 7.12
N ALA A 194 12.95 24.10 6.17
CA ALA A 194 13.56 23.74 4.89
C ALA A 194 12.80 24.46 3.78
N LYS A 195 13.46 25.41 3.09
CA LYS A 195 12.83 26.20 2.03
C LYS A 195 12.40 25.32 0.85
N ASN A 196 13.12 24.21 0.58
CA ASN A 196 12.96 23.43 -0.65
C ASN A 196 12.90 21.91 -0.39
N LEU A 197 12.19 21.18 -1.26
CA LEU A 197 12.00 19.73 -1.19
C LEU A 197 13.16 18.97 -1.86
N ILE A 198 13.50 19.31 -3.11
CA ILE A 198 14.57 18.63 -3.88
C ILE A 198 15.52 19.68 -4.44
N LEU A 199 16.83 19.40 -4.39
CA LEU A 199 17.87 20.10 -5.14
C LEU A 199 18.50 19.14 -6.15
N LEU A 200 18.39 19.49 -7.41
CA LEU A 200 19.10 18.86 -8.52
C LEU A 200 20.39 19.66 -8.76
N ILE A 201 21.55 19.01 -8.71
CA ILE A 201 22.85 19.65 -8.94
C ILE A 201 23.46 19.11 -10.23
N ALA A 202 23.55 19.97 -11.24
CA ALA A 202 24.19 19.64 -12.51
C ALA A 202 25.72 19.60 -12.38
N GLU A 203 26.38 18.90 -13.30
CA GLU A 203 27.85 18.81 -13.37
C GLU A 203 28.54 20.17 -13.34
N GLN A 204 27.99 21.14 -14.10
CA GLN A 204 28.53 22.50 -14.18
C GLN A 204 28.56 23.25 -12.85
N ASP A 205 27.74 22.85 -11.87
CA ASP A 205 27.67 23.45 -10.54
C ASP A 205 28.32 22.58 -9.45
N ALA A 206 29.08 21.54 -9.83
CA ALA A 206 29.76 20.66 -8.87
C ALA A 206 30.65 21.42 -7.87
N GLY A 207 31.27 22.53 -8.29
CA GLY A 207 32.09 23.39 -7.44
C GLY A 207 31.30 24.28 -6.46
N LYS A 208 30.00 24.47 -6.72
CA LYS A 208 29.09 25.30 -5.89
C LYS A 208 28.26 24.45 -4.92
N THR A 209 28.44 23.14 -4.90
CA THR A 209 27.63 22.19 -4.11
C THR A 209 27.43 22.67 -2.67
N THR A 210 28.50 23.03 -1.95
CA THR A 210 28.41 23.53 -0.57
C THR A 210 27.58 24.80 -0.43
N GLU A 211 27.72 25.74 -1.38
CA GLU A 211 26.93 26.98 -1.41
C GLU A 211 25.45 26.69 -1.66
N LEU A 212 25.15 25.85 -2.66
CA LEU A 212 23.79 25.46 -3.03
C LEU A 212 23.07 24.74 -1.87
N LEU A 213 23.76 23.81 -1.19
CA LEU A 213 23.22 23.13 -0.02
C LEU A 213 22.92 24.11 1.12
N LYS A 214 23.83 25.06 1.38
CA LYS A 214 23.64 26.07 2.43
C LYS A 214 22.49 27.03 2.09
N ARG A 215 22.35 27.41 0.82
CA ARG A 215 21.36 28.37 0.32
C ARG A 215 19.96 27.78 0.26
N TYR A 216 19.81 26.59 -0.31
CA TYR A 216 18.50 25.99 -0.58
C TYR A 216 18.04 25.04 0.51
N GLN A 217 18.96 24.50 1.32
CA GLN A 217 18.67 23.60 2.44
C GLN A 217 17.65 22.52 2.06
N PRO A 218 17.92 21.75 0.98
CA PRO A 218 16.95 20.82 0.42
C PRO A 218 16.78 19.59 1.32
N GLU A 219 15.61 18.98 1.25
CA GLU A 219 15.37 17.70 1.93
C GLU A 219 16.01 16.52 1.18
N TYR A 220 16.09 16.61 -0.16
CA TYR A 220 16.74 15.63 -1.02
C TYR A 220 17.70 16.26 -2.00
N VAL A 221 18.79 15.55 -2.31
CA VAL A 221 19.79 15.98 -3.30
C VAL A 221 19.94 14.91 -4.37
N ILE A 222 19.81 15.31 -5.63
CA ILE A 222 20.06 14.48 -6.80
C ILE A 222 21.13 15.18 -7.60
N ALA A 223 22.28 14.56 -7.77
CA ALA A 223 23.44 15.18 -8.41
C ALA A 223 23.99 14.33 -9.55
N ASP A 224 24.66 14.97 -10.50
CA ASP A 224 25.43 14.21 -11.48
C ASP A 224 26.55 13.38 -10.81
N THR A 225 26.95 12.27 -11.43
CA THR A 225 28.01 11.40 -10.91
C THR A 225 29.32 12.19 -10.70
N SER A 226 29.63 13.12 -11.61
CA SER A 226 30.80 14.02 -11.51
C SER A 226 30.77 14.91 -10.25
N VAL A 227 29.59 15.34 -9.82
CA VAL A 227 29.38 16.10 -8.58
C VAL A 227 29.72 15.22 -7.38
N LEU A 228 29.29 13.96 -7.39
CA LEU A 228 29.55 13.00 -6.31
C LEU A 228 31.03 12.62 -6.21
N VAL A 229 31.74 12.51 -7.34
CA VAL A 229 33.20 12.26 -7.34
C VAL A 229 33.95 13.39 -6.64
N LYS A 230 33.52 14.64 -6.84
CA LYS A 230 34.09 15.83 -6.19
C LYS A 230 33.57 16.04 -4.76
N ASN A 231 32.41 15.46 -4.44
CA ASN A 231 31.72 15.62 -3.16
C ASN A 231 31.28 14.25 -2.60
N PRO A 232 32.22 13.33 -2.30
CA PRO A 232 31.90 11.97 -1.85
C PRO A 232 31.12 11.95 -0.52
N GLN A 233 31.20 13.03 0.25
CA GLN A 233 30.42 13.24 1.47
C GLN A 233 28.90 13.22 1.23
N LEU A 234 28.43 13.50 0.01
CA LEU A 234 27.01 13.40 -0.36
C LEU A 234 26.50 11.96 -0.32
N LEU A 235 27.38 10.98 -0.53
CA LEU A 235 27.07 9.55 -0.35
C LEU A 235 27.44 9.04 1.04
N GLY A 236 27.92 9.92 1.93
CA GLY A 236 28.47 9.56 3.24
C GLY A 236 29.79 8.79 3.16
N CYS A 237 30.57 8.97 2.09
CA CYS A 237 31.92 8.41 1.95
C CYS A 237 32.98 9.50 2.16
N ARG A 238 34.22 9.12 2.48
CA ARG A 238 35.30 10.07 2.77
C ARG A 238 35.97 10.55 1.50
N GLN A 239 36.29 9.64 0.58
CA GLN A 239 36.90 9.96 -0.71
C GLN A 239 36.24 9.12 -1.82
N SER A 240 36.45 9.53 -3.07
CA SER A 240 35.85 8.87 -4.24
C SER A 240 36.58 7.60 -4.68
N THR A 241 37.77 7.36 -4.16
CA THR A 241 38.58 6.16 -4.42
C THR A 241 38.25 4.99 -3.50
N ASP A 242 37.47 5.23 -2.45
CA ASP A 242 37.22 4.26 -1.38
C ASP A 242 36.26 3.17 -1.85
N GLU A 243 36.36 1.98 -1.25
CA GLU A 243 35.39 0.90 -1.48
C GLU A 243 33.94 1.34 -1.17
N CYS A 244 33.76 2.18 -0.14
CA CYS A 244 32.47 2.83 0.16
C CYS A 244 31.89 3.53 -1.06
N PHE A 245 32.70 4.33 -1.75
CA PHE A 245 32.25 5.12 -2.88
C PHE A 245 31.94 4.23 -4.07
N GLN A 246 32.80 3.26 -4.38
CA GLN A 246 32.60 2.33 -5.50
C GLN A 246 31.32 1.51 -5.34
N GLN A 247 31.01 1.05 -4.13
CA GLN A 247 29.77 0.34 -3.84
C GLN A 247 28.55 1.27 -3.93
N LYS A 248 28.63 2.47 -3.35
CA LYS A 248 27.48 3.38 -3.29
C LYS A 248 27.20 4.09 -4.60
N ILE A 249 28.20 4.35 -5.43
CA ILE A 249 28.01 5.07 -6.70
C ILE A 249 27.21 4.23 -7.71
N GLN A 250 27.44 2.92 -7.76
CA GLN A 250 26.65 2.01 -8.61
C GLN A 250 25.18 1.95 -8.17
N GLN A 251 24.95 1.86 -6.86
CA GLN A 251 23.60 1.90 -6.29
C GLN A 251 22.93 3.24 -6.59
N TYR A 252 23.65 4.34 -6.40
CA TYR A 252 23.17 5.68 -6.71
C TYR A 252 22.77 5.84 -8.17
N GLN A 253 23.62 5.45 -9.12
CA GLN A 253 23.34 5.55 -10.56
C GLN A 253 22.08 4.78 -10.96
N THR A 254 21.89 3.59 -10.39
CA THR A 254 20.68 2.80 -10.62
C THR A 254 19.44 3.52 -10.09
N GLN A 255 19.49 4.06 -8.87
CA GLN A 255 18.38 4.81 -8.27
C GLN A 255 18.09 6.11 -9.02
N GLN A 256 19.13 6.81 -9.46
CA GLN A 256 19.02 8.00 -10.27
C GLN A 256 18.32 7.70 -11.59
N GLN A 257 18.70 6.62 -12.30
CA GLN A 257 18.02 6.21 -13.52
C GLN A 257 16.53 5.89 -13.29
N LEU A 258 16.20 5.16 -12.23
CA LEU A 258 14.81 4.87 -11.86
C LEU A 258 14.03 6.16 -11.53
N PHE A 259 14.65 7.09 -10.81
CA PHE A 259 14.08 8.41 -10.56
C PHE A 259 13.81 9.13 -11.89
N MET A 260 14.80 9.25 -12.77
CA MET A 260 14.64 9.92 -14.07
C MET A 260 13.56 9.26 -14.93
N LEU A 261 13.39 7.93 -14.88
CA LEU A 261 12.31 7.23 -15.57
C LEU A 261 10.91 7.63 -15.07
N MET A 262 10.74 7.89 -13.77
CA MET A 262 9.47 8.33 -13.19
C MET A 262 9.11 9.77 -13.58
N PHE A 263 10.12 10.61 -13.79
CA PHE A 263 9.94 12.03 -14.10
C PHE A 263 10.08 12.35 -15.59
N ALA A 264 10.31 11.36 -16.46
CA ALA A 264 10.40 11.50 -17.92
C ALA A 264 11.24 12.73 -18.35
N ASP A 265 10.87 13.39 -19.46
CA ASP A 265 11.55 14.57 -19.99
C ASP A 265 11.38 15.85 -19.13
N SER A 266 10.67 15.78 -18.00
CA SER A 266 10.35 16.97 -17.20
C SER A 266 11.50 17.43 -16.30
N LEU A 267 12.48 16.57 -16.03
CA LEU A 267 13.67 16.89 -15.27
C LEU A 267 14.91 16.66 -16.14
N HIS A 268 15.73 17.71 -16.30
CA HIS A 268 17.00 17.63 -17.00
C HIS A 268 18.14 17.99 -16.04
N LEU A 269 19.08 17.08 -15.83
CA LEU A 269 20.29 17.29 -15.04
C LEU A 269 21.34 18.17 -15.76
N SER A 270 21.00 18.72 -16.93
CA SER A 270 21.83 19.70 -17.64
C SER A 270 21.87 21.05 -16.93
N ARG A 271 20.94 21.32 -16.01
CA ARG A 271 20.91 22.53 -15.19
C ARG A 271 20.52 22.19 -13.76
N SER A 272 21.19 22.84 -12.82
CA SER A 272 20.79 22.74 -11.43
C SER A 272 19.38 23.32 -11.28
N SER A 273 18.56 22.68 -10.47
CA SER A 273 17.20 23.13 -10.24
C SER A 273 16.72 22.76 -8.85
N VAL A 274 15.69 23.45 -8.41
CA VAL A 274 15.11 23.32 -7.08
C VAL A 274 13.63 23.08 -7.23
N ILE A 275 13.14 22.07 -6.51
CA ILE A 275 11.72 21.78 -6.39
C ILE A 275 11.33 22.18 -4.97
N GLU A 276 10.43 23.15 -4.85
CA GLU A 276 9.86 23.60 -3.61
C GLU A 276 8.80 22.61 -3.10
N ARG A 277 8.44 22.72 -1.82
CA ARG A 277 7.43 21.84 -1.19
C ARG A 277 6.03 22.00 -1.78
N ASN A 278 5.73 23.16 -2.38
CA ASN A 278 4.47 23.43 -3.08
C ASN A 278 4.44 22.86 -4.51
N GLY A 279 5.51 22.18 -4.95
CA GLY A 279 5.65 21.65 -6.32
C GLY A 279 6.21 22.64 -7.33
N THR A 280 6.54 23.87 -6.93
CA THR A 280 7.19 24.86 -7.80
C THR A 280 8.58 24.38 -8.17
N HIS A 281 8.87 24.38 -9.46
CA HIS A 281 10.17 23.98 -10.01
C HIS A 281 10.88 25.20 -10.57
N MET A 282 12.12 25.44 -10.15
CA MET A 282 12.95 26.58 -10.56
C MET A 282 14.33 26.10 -11.00
N TYR A 283 14.79 26.56 -12.16
CA TYR A 283 16.18 26.39 -12.59
C TYR A 283 17.09 27.43 -11.93
N LEU A 284 18.33 27.03 -11.62
CA LEU A 284 19.35 27.86 -10.96
C LEU A 284 20.37 28.44 -11.94
#